data_AF-A0A086YS85-F1
#
_entry.id   AF-A0A086YS85-F1
#
_cell.length_a   1.000
_cell.length_b   1.000
_cell.length_c   1.000
_cell.angle_alpha   90.00
_cell.angle_beta   90.00
_cell.angle_gamma   90.00
#
_symmetry.space_group_name_H-M   'P 1'
#
loop_
_entity.id
_entity.type
_entity.pdbx_description
1 polymer ?
#
loop_
_entity_poly.entity_id
_entity_poly.type
_entity_poly.pdbx_seq_one_letter_code
_entity_poly.pdbx_strand_id
1 'polypeptide(L)'
;MSEVFKKQNIKKFKLNVGESIFFIFLVILAAYIFWRSSLFEVKEILVQGNHSFTAAEIVALSRLNEGTNIFKVNLSQAGERIMDLPLVKEVHLTRKFPSQIIIEIKERCPVALVPVKGGFAEVDPEGVYLRPGKISASGLPVITVTKETIPDGRSISGTGFQPVVDSKPAQAIKPGQVFDFPGLKIALKVITALPHDLTTSLSEVYVDKQGQIFLYHLSGVECRLGRATNIARKGIILNQLFSQLINTHQLEYIDISITGSPVVKYKDGK
;
A
#
# COMPACT_ATOMS: atom_id res chain seq x y z
N MET A 1 -46.07 60.83 25.85
CA MET A 1 -45.02 59.79 25.76
C MET A 1 -45.63 58.63 25.00
N SER A 2 -45.43 58.58 23.68
CA SER A 2 -44.31 57.89 22.99
C SER A 2 -44.65 56.42 22.71
N GLU A 3 -45.13 56.11 21.51
CA GLU A 3 -44.27 55.60 20.44
C GLU A 3 -45.09 55.18 19.22
N VAL A 4 -44.70 55.74 18.08
CA VAL A 4 -45.20 55.43 16.75
C VAL A 4 -44.47 54.18 16.25
N PHE A 5 -45.06 52.99 16.42
CA PHE A 5 -44.57 51.80 15.73
C PHE A 5 -45.05 51.80 14.28
N LYS A 6 -44.21 52.34 13.39
CA LYS A 6 -44.40 52.32 11.93
C LYS A 6 -44.26 50.88 11.44
N LYS A 7 -45.39 50.21 11.24
CA LYS A 7 -45.51 48.86 10.69
C LYS A 7 -44.84 48.82 9.31
N GLN A 8 -43.63 48.27 9.22
CA GLN A 8 -42.96 48.06 7.93
C GLN A 8 -43.77 47.05 7.11
N ASN A 9 -44.31 47.51 5.98
CA ASN A 9 -45.07 46.72 5.04
C ASN A 9 -44.12 45.76 4.32
N ILE A 10 -43.94 44.55 4.86
CA ILE A 10 -43.29 43.47 4.13
C ILE A 10 -44.24 43.09 3.00
N LYS A 11 -43.94 43.54 1.77
CA LYS A 11 -44.71 43.17 0.56
C LYS A 11 -44.75 41.64 0.48
N LYS A 12 -45.92 41.05 0.73
CA LYS A 12 -46.15 39.62 0.54
C LYS A 12 -45.93 39.32 -0.94
N PHE A 13 -44.85 38.62 -1.27
CA PHE A 13 -44.55 38.17 -2.62
C PHE A 13 -45.65 37.19 -3.03
N LYS A 14 -46.65 37.65 -3.80
CA LYS A 14 -47.73 36.81 -4.32
C LYS A 14 -47.17 36.00 -5.49
N LEU A 15 -46.63 34.82 -5.22
CA LEU A 15 -46.26 33.87 -6.27
C LEU A 15 -47.53 33.31 -6.91
N ASN A 16 -47.71 33.56 -8.20
CA ASN A 16 -48.72 32.89 -9.00
C ASN A 16 -48.33 31.41 -9.09
N VAL A 17 -49.10 30.55 -8.40
CA VAL A 17 -48.83 29.11 -8.29
C VAL A 17 -48.70 28.47 -9.69
N GLY A 18 -49.53 28.89 -10.66
CA GLY A 18 -49.48 28.41 -12.05
C GLY A 18 -48.18 28.78 -12.79
N GLU A 19 -47.73 30.03 -12.68
CA GLU A 19 -46.46 30.48 -13.27
C GLU A 19 -45.26 29.76 -12.63
N SER A 20 -45.33 29.53 -11.32
CA SER A 20 -44.30 28.79 -10.58
C SER A 20 -44.22 27.32 -11.04
N ILE A 21 -45.38 26.66 -11.23
CA ILE A 21 -45.45 25.28 -11.74
C ILE A 21 -44.91 25.21 -13.17
N PHE A 22 -45.29 26.14 -14.04
CA PHE A 22 -44.82 26.20 -15.41
C PHE A 22 -43.29 26.42 -15.48
N PHE A 23 -42.77 27.32 -14.65
CA PHE A 23 -41.33 27.55 -14.56
C PHE A 23 -40.58 26.31 -14.06
N ILE A 24 -41.08 25.62 -13.03
CA ILE A 24 -40.50 24.35 -12.55
C ILE A 24 -40.51 23.29 -13.65
N PHE A 25 -41.61 23.17 -14.39
CA PHE A 25 -41.71 22.26 -15.53
C PHE A 25 -40.65 22.56 -16.61
N LEU A 26 -40.45 23.83 -16.97
CA LEU A 26 -39.41 24.23 -17.93
C LEU A 26 -38.01 23.90 -17.42
N VAL A 27 -37.72 24.10 -16.14
CA VAL A 27 -36.42 23.74 -15.54
C VAL A 27 -36.19 22.23 -15.60
N ILE A 28 -37.21 21.42 -15.29
CA ILE A 28 -37.13 19.95 -15.37
C ILE A 28 -36.93 19.51 -16.83
N LEU A 29 -37.66 20.08 -17.77
CA LEU A 29 -37.56 19.76 -19.19
C LEU A 29 -36.18 20.13 -19.75
N ALA A 30 -35.67 21.32 -19.41
CA ALA A 30 -34.33 21.74 -19.78
C ALA A 30 -33.28 20.78 -19.18
N ALA A 31 -33.36 20.47 -17.89
CA ALA A 31 -32.46 19.52 -17.23
C ALA A 31 -32.48 18.14 -17.92
N TYR A 32 -33.65 17.66 -18.35
CA TYR A 32 -33.78 16.40 -19.09
C TYR A 32 -33.10 16.44 -20.46
N ILE A 33 -33.23 17.54 -21.20
CA ILE A 33 -32.56 17.73 -22.49
C ILE A 33 -31.04 17.80 -22.30
N PHE A 34 -30.57 18.58 -21.32
CA PHE A 34 -29.15 18.67 -20.98
C PHE A 34 -28.58 17.32 -20.54
N TRP A 35 -29.34 16.53 -19.77
CA TRP A 35 -28.96 15.18 -19.35
C TRP A 35 -28.75 14.22 -20.53
N ARG A 36 -29.43 14.44 -21.67
CA ARG A 36 -29.31 13.61 -22.89
C ARG A 36 -28.36 14.22 -23.91
N SER A 37 -27.75 15.37 -23.64
CA SER A 37 -26.87 16.08 -24.55
C SER A 37 -25.50 15.41 -24.65
N SER A 38 -24.90 15.44 -25.84
CA SER A 38 -23.51 15.05 -26.09
C SER A 38 -22.49 15.93 -25.37
N LEU A 39 -22.92 17.06 -24.81
CA LEU A 39 -22.08 17.92 -23.96
C LEU A 39 -21.55 17.17 -22.72
N PHE A 40 -22.33 16.24 -22.18
CA PHE A 40 -22.00 15.46 -20.98
C PHE A 40 -21.49 14.05 -21.30
N GLU A 41 -21.16 13.78 -22.56
CA GLU A 41 -20.44 12.56 -22.91
C GLU A 41 -19.00 12.66 -22.41
N VAL A 42 -18.49 11.54 -21.87
CA VAL A 42 -17.09 11.43 -21.47
C VAL A 42 -16.23 11.56 -22.72
N LYS A 43 -15.42 12.61 -22.78
CA LYS A 43 -14.50 12.88 -23.90
C LYS A 43 -13.06 12.48 -23.59
N GLU A 44 -12.72 12.40 -22.31
CA GLU A 44 -11.36 12.15 -21.88
C GLU A 44 -11.38 11.50 -20.49
N ILE A 45 -10.54 10.48 -20.35
CA ILE A 45 -10.31 9.77 -19.10
C ILE A 45 -8.83 9.92 -18.77
N LEU A 46 -8.54 10.68 -17.71
CA LEU A 46 -7.18 10.93 -17.25
C LEU A 46 -6.83 9.93 -16.15
N VAL A 47 -5.70 9.24 -16.31
CA VAL A 47 -5.15 8.34 -15.28
C VAL A 47 -3.89 8.96 -14.70
N GLN A 48 -3.80 8.97 -13.37
CA GLN A 48 -2.67 9.55 -12.63
C GLN A 48 -2.18 8.59 -11.54
N GLY A 49 -0.90 8.68 -11.21
CA GLY A 49 -0.26 7.84 -10.18
C GLY A 49 -0.03 6.39 -10.61
N ASN A 50 -0.22 6.08 -11.90
CA ASN A 50 0.09 4.79 -12.49
C ASN A 50 1.59 4.73 -12.85
N HIS A 51 2.32 3.84 -12.19
CA HIS A 51 3.74 3.58 -12.41
C HIS A 51 3.98 2.17 -12.94
N SER A 52 3.22 1.19 -12.43
CA SER A 52 3.32 -0.22 -12.83
C SER A 52 2.42 -0.57 -14.01
N PHE A 53 1.40 0.25 -14.29
CA PHE A 53 0.43 0.04 -15.37
C PHE A 53 0.39 1.25 -16.30
N THR A 54 0.06 1.01 -17.56
CA THR A 54 -0.25 2.08 -18.51
C THR A 54 -1.64 2.64 -18.27
N ALA A 55 -1.86 3.91 -18.63
CA ALA A 55 -3.19 4.52 -18.56
C ALA A 55 -4.24 3.72 -19.34
N ALA A 56 -3.86 3.18 -20.51
CA ALA A 56 -4.74 2.36 -21.34
C ALA A 56 -5.19 1.06 -20.65
N GLU A 57 -4.29 0.37 -19.95
CA GLU A 57 -4.63 -0.84 -19.18
C GLU A 57 -5.60 -0.52 -18.05
N ILE A 58 -5.37 0.57 -17.31
CA ILE A 58 -6.27 1.01 -16.24
C ILE A 58 -7.66 1.37 -16.80
N VAL A 59 -7.72 2.12 -17.90
CA VAL A 59 -9.00 2.46 -18.54
C VAL A 59 -9.73 1.21 -19.01
N ALA A 60 -9.03 0.27 -19.66
CA ALA A 60 -9.62 -1.00 -20.10
C ALA A 60 -10.18 -1.82 -18.93
N LEU A 61 -9.45 -1.94 -17.82
CA LEU A 61 -9.90 -2.62 -16.60
C LEU A 61 -11.10 -1.92 -15.95
N SER A 62 -11.09 -0.60 -15.93
CA SER A 62 -12.18 0.21 -15.38
C SER A 62 -13.49 0.04 -16.15
N ARG A 63 -13.43 -0.41 -17.42
CA ARG A 63 -14.56 -0.49 -18.37
C ARG A 63 -15.28 0.85 -18.56
N LEU A 64 -14.57 1.94 -18.36
CA LEU A 64 -15.05 3.27 -18.69
C LEU A 64 -14.83 3.52 -20.17
N ASN A 65 -15.89 3.96 -20.86
CA ASN A 65 -15.85 4.21 -22.28
C ASN A 65 -16.14 5.69 -22.55
N GLU A 66 -15.32 6.29 -23.40
CA GLU A 66 -15.63 7.58 -24.02
C GLU A 66 -16.95 7.52 -24.80
N GLY A 67 -17.60 8.67 -25.00
CA GLY A 67 -18.93 8.78 -25.59
C GLY A 67 -20.07 8.36 -24.66
N THR A 68 -19.79 7.79 -23.49
CA THR A 68 -20.82 7.47 -22.49
C THR A 68 -21.22 8.73 -21.73
N ASN A 69 -22.50 8.91 -21.46
CA ASN A 69 -22.96 10.00 -20.61
C ASN A 69 -22.37 9.89 -19.18
N ILE A 70 -21.66 10.92 -18.74
CA ILE A 70 -20.88 10.93 -17.49
C ILE A 70 -21.73 10.69 -16.23
N PHE A 71 -23.01 11.03 -16.26
CA PHE A 71 -23.93 10.79 -15.15
C PHE A 71 -24.38 9.34 -15.05
N LYS A 72 -24.38 8.60 -16.17
CA LYS A 72 -24.72 7.17 -16.21
C LYS A 72 -23.55 6.26 -15.85
N VAL A 73 -22.33 6.79 -15.87
CA VAL A 73 -21.13 6.03 -15.53
C VAL A 73 -21.16 5.62 -14.06
N ASN A 74 -20.94 4.33 -13.77
CA ASN A 74 -20.78 3.82 -12.41
C ASN A 74 -19.29 3.84 -12.01
N LEU A 75 -18.88 4.92 -11.34
CA LEU A 75 -17.50 5.07 -10.87
C LEU A 75 -17.14 4.10 -9.73
N SER A 76 -18.11 3.69 -8.91
CA SER A 76 -17.87 2.74 -7.80
C SER A 76 -17.41 1.39 -8.35
N GLN A 77 -18.16 0.85 -9.31
CA GLN A 77 -17.82 -0.43 -9.94
C GLN A 77 -16.52 -0.34 -10.76
N ALA A 78 -16.24 0.81 -11.37
CA ALA A 78 -14.97 1.04 -12.06
C ALA A 78 -13.81 1.02 -11.05
N GLY A 79 -13.97 1.66 -9.89
CA GLY A 79 -13.01 1.62 -8.79
C GLY A 79 -12.78 0.21 -8.24
N GLU A 80 -13.85 -0.57 -7.99
CA GLU A 80 -13.75 -1.96 -7.53
C GLU A 80 -12.90 -2.82 -8.49
N ARG A 81 -13.14 -2.72 -9.80
CA ARG A 81 -12.34 -3.45 -10.80
C ARG A 81 -10.86 -3.06 -10.82
N ILE A 82 -10.55 -1.79 -10.54
CA ILE A 82 -9.16 -1.33 -10.43
C ILE A 82 -8.53 -1.83 -9.13
N MET A 83 -9.30 -1.83 -8.04
CA MET A 83 -8.86 -2.34 -6.73
C MET A 83 -8.58 -3.85 -6.71
N ASP A 84 -9.13 -4.61 -7.66
CA ASP A 84 -8.79 -6.03 -7.85
C ASP A 84 -7.32 -6.24 -8.26
N LEU A 85 -6.62 -5.19 -8.72
CA LEU A 85 -5.19 -5.25 -8.99
C LEU A 85 -4.40 -5.29 -7.67
N PRO A 86 -3.61 -6.34 -7.41
CA PRO A 86 -2.84 -6.47 -6.15
C PRO A 86 -1.86 -5.32 -5.89
N LEU A 87 -1.37 -4.68 -6.95
CA LEU A 87 -0.45 -3.55 -6.87
C LEU A 87 -1.16 -2.23 -6.53
N VAL A 88 -2.49 -2.16 -6.57
CA VAL A 88 -3.23 -0.94 -6.23
C VAL A 88 -3.56 -0.93 -4.74
N LYS A 89 -3.19 0.15 -4.06
CA LYS A 89 -3.52 0.37 -2.65
C LYS A 89 -4.84 1.10 -2.49
N GLU A 90 -5.00 2.18 -3.24
CA GLU A 90 -6.15 3.07 -3.19
C GLU A 90 -6.44 3.58 -4.61
N VAL A 91 -7.72 3.78 -4.92
CA VAL A 91 -8.16 4.42 -6.16
C VAL A 91 -9.22 5.47 -5.84
N HIS A 92 -9.09 6.64 -6.43
CA HIS A 92 -10.06 7.73 -6.34
C HIS A 92 -10.52 8.11 -7.74
N LEU A 93 -11.83 8.01 -7.98
CA LEU A 93 -12.43 8.37 -9.26
C LEU A 93 -13.30 9.61 -9.07
N THR A 94 -13.01 10.66 -9.84
CA THR A 94 -13.76 11.92 -9.78
C THR A 94 -14.30 12.29 -11.16
N ARG A 95 -15.48 12.93 -11.16
CA ARG A 95 -16.05 13.54 -12.37
C ARG A 95 -15.60 14.98 -12.43
N LYS A 96 -14.95 15.36 -13.52
CA LYS A 96 -14.66 16.75 -13.85
C LYS A 96 -15.62 17.19 -14.97
N PHE A 97 -16.70 17.82 -14.55
CA PHE A 97 -17.76 18.23 -15.47
C PHE A 97 -17.28 19.26 -16.49
N PRO A 98 -17.85 19.27 -17.71
CA PRO A 98 -18.98 18.43 -18.13
C PRO A 98 -18.60 17.04 -18.65
N SER A 99 -17.34 16.78 -19.03
CA SER A 99 -16.99 15.65 -19.91
C SER A 99 -15.73 14.87 -19.55
N GLN A 100 -15.13 15.05 -18.38
CA GLN A 100 -13.87 14.39 -17.99
C GLN A 100 -14.07 13.48 -16.78
N ILE A 101 -13.36 12.34 -16.78
CA ILE A 101 -13.21 11.48 -15.60
C ILE A 101 -11.73 11.43 -15.24
N ILE A 102 -11.40 11.59 -13.96
CA ILE A 102 -10.04 11.47 -13.45
C ILE A 102 -9.98 10.23 -12.56
N ILE A 103 -9.00 9.37 -12.84
CA ILE A 103 -8.68 8.17 -12.06
C ILE A 103 -7.31 8.41 -11.41
N GLU A 104 -7.30 8.59 -10.10
CA GLU A 104 -6.09 8.73 -9.30
C GLU A 104 -5.79 7.42 -8.60
N ILE A 105 -4.63 6.83 -8.88
CA ILE A 105 -4.18 5.56 -8.32
C ILE A 105 -3.01 5.80 -7.37
N LYS A 106 -3.05 5.10 -6.24
CA LYS A 106 -1.90 4.95 -5.35
C LYS A 106 -1.47 3.50 -5.37
N GLU A 107 -0.26 3.25 -5.86
CA GLU A 107 0.29 1.90 -5.93
C GLU A 107 0.93 1.47 -4.60
N ARG A 108 0.95 0.15 -4.36
CA ARG A 108 1.68 -0.48 -3.26
C ARG A 108 3.16 -0.60 -3.64
N CYS A 109 4.04 -0.28 -2.69
CA CYS A 109 5.48 -0.47 -2.85
C CYS A 109 5.91 -1.74 -2.11
N PRO A 110 6.58 -2.69 -2.78
CA PRO A 110 7.12 -3.86 -2.10
C PRO A 110 8.27 -3.46 -1.17
N VAL A 111 8.35 -4.13 -0.02
CA VAL A 111 9.41 -3.88 0.99
C VAL A 111 10.19 -5.12 1.37
N ALA A 112 9.71 -6.31 1.01
CA ALA A 112 10.36 -7.57 1.34
C ALA A 112 9.97 -8.71 0.40
N LEU A 113 10.77 -9.77 0.45
CA LEU A 113 10.45 -11.08 -0.12
C LEU A 113 10.04 -12.05 0.98
N VAL A 114 8.92 -12.75 0.78
CA VAL A 114 8.51 -13.86 1.65
C VAL A 114 8.68 -15.18 0.89
N PRO A 115 9.42 -16.17 1.41
CA PRO A 115 9.52 -17.49 0.80
C PRO A 115 8.14 -18.15 0.72
N VAL A 116 7.79 -18.66 -0.46
CA VAL A 116 6.56 -19.42 -0.71
C VAL A 116 6.88 -20.68 -1.51
N LYS A 117 5.96 -21.63 -1.58
CA LYS A 117 6.14 -22.80 -2.44
C LYS A 117 6.36 -22.36 -3.89
N GLY A 118 7.52 -22.71 -4.45
CA GLY A 118 7.87 -22.41 -5.85
C GLY A 118 8.58 -21.06 -6.07
N GLY A 119 8.94 -20.32 -5.02
CA GLY A 119 9.74 -19.10 -5.15
C GLY A 119 9.56 -18.11 -4.01
N PHE A 120 9.46 -16.83 -4.36
CA PHE A 120 9.30 -15.74 -3.41
C PHE A 120 8.08 -14.89 -3.77
N ALA A 121 7.46 -14.31 -2.77
CA ALA A 121 6.39 -13.34 -2.89
C ALA A 121 6.92 -11.95 -2.53
N GLU A 122 6.79 -10.98 -3.42
CA GLU A 122 6.97 -9.57 -3.04
C GLU A 122 5.79 -9.14 -2.17
N VAL A 123 6.08 -8.60 -0.99
CA VAL A 123 5.06 -8.13 -0.06
C VAL A 123 5.25 -6.66 0.28
N ASP A 124 4.14 -5.97 0.52
CA ASP A 124 4.13 -4.59 0.98
C ASP A 124 4.16 -4.51 2.53
N PRO A 125 4.20 -3.29 3.12
CA PRO A 125 4.19 -3.10 4.58
C PRO A 125 3.01 -3.71 5.32
N GLU A 126 1.89 -3.96 4.64
CA GLU A 126 0.67 -4.54 5.20
C GLU A 126 0.65 -6.07 5.07
N GLY A 127 1.68 -6.66 4.46
CA GLY A 127 1.79 -8.10 4.22
C GLY A 127 0.98 -8.58 3.01
N VAL A 128 0.57 -7.67 2.12
CA VAL A 128 -0.15 -8.04 0.89
C VAL A 128 0.83 -8.62 -0.11
N TYR A 129 0.57 -9.83 -0.60
CA TYR A 129 1.32 -10.44 -1.69
C TYR A 129 1.03 -9.72 -3.02
N LEU A 130 2.02 -9.04 -3.58
CA LEU A 130 1.84 -8.22 -4.78
C LEU A 130 2.05 -9.01 -6.07
N ARG A 131 3.16 -9.75 -6.16
CA ARG A 131 3.57 -10.52 -7.35
C ARG A 131 4.77 -11.43 -7.04
N PRO A 132 5.02 -12.48 -7.85
CA PRO A 132 6.20 -13.32 -7.67
C PRO A 132 7.49 -12.50 -7.72
N GLY A 133 8.37 -12.70 -6.74
CA GLY A 133 9.65 -12.02 -6.60
C GLY A 133 10.84 -12.88 -7.01
N LYS A 134 11.97 -12.22 -7.27
CA LYS A 134 13.29 -12.83 -7.50
C LYS A 134 14.33 -12.18 -6.60
N ILE A 135 15.12 -12.98 -5.87
CA ILE A 135 16.16 -12.48 -4.95
C ILE A 135 17.13 -11.55 -5.69
N SER A 136 17.72 -12.00 -6.79
CA SER A 136 18.82 -11.28 -7.45
C SER A 136 18.42 -9.97 -8.13
N ALA A 137 17.13 -9.69 -8.32
CA ALA A 137 16.65 -8.55 -9.12
C ALA A 137 15.88 -7.51 -8.30
N SER A 138 15.43 -7.84 -7.09
CA SER A 138 14.50 -6.99 -6.34
C SER A 138 15.19 -5.98 -5.42
N GLY A 139 16.40 -6.27 -4.94
CA GLY A 139 17.05 -5.46 -3.90
C GLY A 139 16.29 -5.42 -2.58
N LEU A 140 15.35 -6.36 -2.37
CA LEU A 140 14.51 -6.46 -1.20
C LEU A 140 15.07 -7.54 -0.24
N PRO A 141 15.05 -7.31 1.08
CA PRO A 141 15.43 -8.34 2.04
C PRO A 141 14.43 -9.48 2.06
N VAL A 142 14.92 -10.69 2.31
CA VAL A 142 14.09 -11.87 2.54
C VAL A 142 13.63 -11.90 4.00
N ILE A 143 12.34 -12.11 4.24
CA ILE A 143 11.82 -12.34 5.60
C ILE A 143 11.77 -13.84 5.86
N THR A 144 12.43 -14.25 6.94
CA THR A 144 12.37 -15.62 7.46
C THR A 144 11.91 -15.61 8.91
N VAL A 145 11.28 -16.70 9.32
CA VAL A 145 10.60 -16.80 10.61
C VAL A 145 10.76 -18.22 11.14
N THR A 146 10.93 -18.35 12.45
CA THR A 146 10.84 -19.69 13.06
C THR A 146 9.46 -20.27 12.82
N LYS A 147 9.36 -21.60 12.76
CA LYS A 147 8.11 -22.30 12.48
C LYS A 147 6.95 -21.93 13.39
N GLU A 148 6.14 -20.96 12.96
CA GLU A 148 4.79 -20.70 13.43
C GLU A 148 3.76 -21.52 12.65
N THR A 149 2.57 -21.64 13.19
CA THR A 149 1.43 -22.25 12.50
C THR A 149 0.45 -21.13 12.18
N ILE A 150 0.16 -20.92 10.90
CA ILE A 150 -0.87 -19.99 10.43
C ILE A 150 -2.23 -20.53 10.93
N PRO A 151 -3.14 -19.68 11.44
CA PRO A 151 -4.46 -20.10 11.96
C PRO A 151 -5.30 -20.97 11.01
N ASP A 152 -5.07 -20.87 9.70
CA ASP A 152 -5.73 -21.69 8.66
C ASP A 152 -5.12 -23.11 8.49
N GLY A 153 -4.27 -23.56 9.41
CA GLY A 153 -3.64 -24.89 9.36
C GLY A 153 -2.40 -25.00 8.46
N ARG A 154 -1.79 -23.87 8.06
CA ARG A 154 -0.53 -23.85 7.30
C ARG A 154 0.65 -23.79 8.26
N SER A 155 1.76 -24.48 7.98
CA SER A 155 2.96 -24.46 8.84
C SER A 155 4.14 -23.81 8.12
N ILE A 156 4.92 -22.98 8.82
CA ILE A 156 5.99 -22.15 8.23
C ILE A 156 7.41 -22.58 8.64
N SER A 157 7.98 -23.67 8.14
CA SER A 157 9.35 -24.08 8.54
C SER A 157 10.44 -23.22 7.90
N GLY A 158 11.45 -22.77 8.65
CA GLY A 158 12.80 -22.65 8.07
C GLY A 158 13.76 -21.67 8.75
N THR A 159 14.73 -22.19 9.49
CA THR A 159 16.10 -21.65 9.43
C THR A 159 16.71 -22.07 8.08
N GLY A 160 17.23 -21.12 7.28
CA GLY A 160 18.02 -21.43 6.08
C GLY A 160 17.25 -21.74 4.78
N PHE A 161 16.53 -20.75 4.23
CA PHE A 161 16.00 -20.76 2.85
C PHE A 161 15.10 -21.96 2.45
N GLN A 162 14.45 -22.66 3.39
CA GLN A 162 13.47 -23.68 3.03
C GLN A 162 12.09 -23.08 2.77
N PRO A 163 11.39 -23.51 1.70
CA PRO A 163 10.10 -22.95 1.32
C PRO A 163 9.06 -23.18 2.40
N VAL A 164 8.55 -22.05 2.87
CA VAL A 164 7.52 -21.92 3.89
C VAL A 164 6.16 -22.02 3.18
N VAL A 165 5.56 -23.21 3.17
CA VAL A 165 4.11 -23.52 3.13
C VAL A 165 3.97 -25.00 2.75
N ASP A 166 3.93 -25.87 3.75
CA ASP A 166 3.40 -27.23 3.60
C ASP A 166 1.87 -27.18 3.76
N SER A 167 1.16 -26.69 2.73
CA SER A 167 -0.27 -26.95 2.64
C SER A 167 -0.50 -28.24 1.84
N LYS A 168 -1.30 -29.14 2.43
CA LYS A 168 -2.12 -30.12 1.70
C LYS A 168 -2.74 -29.45 0.46
N PRO A 169 -3.03 -30.20 -0.62
CA PRO A 169 -3.44 -29.63 -1.90
C PRO A 169 -4.84 -28.99 -1.80
N ALA A 170 -4.91 -27.72 -1.39
CA ALA A 170 -6.12 -26.89 -1.48
C ALA A 170 -5.71 -25.41 -1.33
N GLN A 171 -5.80 -24.68 -2.45
CA GLN A 171 -5.46 -23.27 -2.66
C GLN A 171 -3.97 -22.92 -2.84
N ALA A 172 -3.62 -22.67 -4.10
CA ALA A 172 -2.41 -21.97 -4.48
C ALA A 172 -2.46 -20.52 -3.97
N ILE A 173 -1.35 -20.07 -3.38
CA ILE A 173 -1.15 -18.67 -2.98
C ILE A 173 -1.22 -17.78 -4.23
N LYS A 174 -1.97 -16.68 -4.15
CA LYS A 174 -2.19 -15.76 -5.28
C LYS A 174 -1.94 -14.31 -4.87
N PRO A 175 -1.45 -13.47 -5.79
CA PRO A 175 -1.42 -12.03 -5.59
C PRO A 175 -2.75 -11.47 -5.09
N GLY A 176 -2.68 -10.47 -4.20
CA GLY A 176 -3.80 -9.86 -3.48
C GLY A 176 -4.09 -10.52 -2.12
N GLN A 177 -3.55 -11.71 -1.85
CA GLN A 177 -3.69 -12.36 -0.55
C GLN A 177 -2.88 -11.63 0.53
N VAL A 178 -3.49 -11.41 1.70
CA VAL A 178 -2.80 -10.90 2.89
C VAL A 178 -2.13 -12.05 3.63
N PHE A 179 -0.84 -11.92 3.89
CA PHE A 179 -0.13 -12.78 4.82
C PHE A 179 -0.23 -12.19 6.22
N ASP A 180 -0.95 -12.87 7.11
CA ASP A 180 -1.12 -12.45 8.50
C ASP A 180 -0.59 -13.51 9.46
N PHE A 181 0.64 -13.29 9.95
CA PHE A 181 1.20 -14.06 11.05
C PHE A 181 2.19 -13.21 11.88
N PRO A 182 2.36 -13.51 13.19
CA PRO A 182 3.11 -12.66 14.12
C PRO A 182 4.54 -12.34 13.68
N GLY A 183 5.32 -13.34 13.25
CA GLY A 183 6.70 -13.13 12.83
C GLY A 183 6.83 -12.16 11.65
N LEU A 184 5.94 -12.26 10.64
CA LEU A 184 5.93 -11.34 9.50
C LEU A 184 5.55 -9.93 9.91
N LYS A 185 4.53 -9.76 10.77
CA LYS A 185 4.15 -8.44 11.29
C LYS A 185 5.31 -7.76 12.01
N ILE A 186 6.09 -8.52 12.79
CA ILE A 186 7.29 -8.01 13.45
C ILE A 186 8.36 -7.61 12.43
N ALA A 187 8.65 -8.48 11.45
CA ALA A 187 9.66 -8.22 10.42
C ALA A 187 9.31 -6.99 9.56
N LEU A 188 8.08 -6.87 9.08
CA LEU A 188 7.60 -5.72 8.31
C LEU A 188 7.65 -4.43 9.14
N LYS A 189 7.27 -4.48 10.42
CA LYS A 189 7.43 -3.35 11.34
C LYS A 189 8.88 -2.92 11.50
N VAL A 190 9.82 -3.87 11.49
CA VAL A 190 11.25 -3.57 11.54
C VAL A 190 11.69 -2.89 10.25
N ILE A 191 11.43 -3.50 9.09
CA ILE A 191 11.85 -2.98 7.78
C ILE A 191 11.31 -1.56 7.57
N THR A 192 10.05 -1.31 7.90
CA THR A 192 9.42 0.02 7.73
C THR A 192 9.94 1.09 8.69
N ALA A 193 10.58 0.70 9.79
CA ALA A 193 11.10 1.62 10.81
C ALA A 193 12.62 1.82 10.74
N LEU A 194 13.35 1.01 9.97
CA LEU A 194 14.78 1.15 9.77
C LEU A 194 15.09 2.26 8.75
N PRO A 195 16.29 2.88 8.82
CA PRO A 195 16.74 3.81 7.79
C PRO A 195 16.80 3.13 6.42
N HIS A 196 16.42 3.87 5.37
CA HIS A 196 16.35 3.34 4.01
C HIS A 196 17.69 2.73 3.54
N ASP A 197 18.80 3.43 3.77
CA ASP A 197 20.16 2.98 3.41
C ASP A 197 20.52 1.63 4.02
N LEU A 198 20.05 1.38 5.25
CA LEU A 198 20.25 0.11 5.91
C LEU A 198 19.36 -0.96 5.27
N THR A 199 18.07 -0.66 5.03
CA THR A 199 17.12 -1.63 4.44
C THR A 199 17.51 -2.13 3.07
N THR A 200 18.05 -1.26 2.21
CA THR A 200 18.55 -1.63 0.86
C THR A 200 19.82 -2.47 0.91
N SER A 201 20.49 -2.48 2.05
CA SER A 201 21.72 -3.23 2.28
C SER A 201 21.50 -4.51 3.10
N LEU A 202 20.24 -4.85 3.42
CA LEU A 202 19.88 -6.11 4.09
C LEU A 202 19.67 -7.22 3.07
N SER A 203 20.22 -8.40 3.36
CA SER A 203 19.88 -9.64 2.67
C SER A 203 18.67 -10.33 3.29
N GLU A 204 18.56 -10.33 4.62
CA GLU A 204 17.54 -11.10 5.33
C GLU A 204 17.14 -10.43 6.66
N VAL A 205 15.86 -10.59 7.02
CA VAL A 205 15.29 -10.26 8.33
C VAL A 205 14.69 -11.53 8.90
N TYR A 206 15.34 -12.07 9.93
CA TYR A 206 14.91 -13.28 10.61
C TYR A 206 14.26 -12.95 11.96
N VAL A 207 13.09 -13.54 12.23
CA VAL A 207 12.40 -13.43 13.52
C VAL A 207 12.27 -14.81 14.17
N ASP A 208 12.79 -14.95 15.38
CA ASP A 208 12.70 -16.19 16.13
C ASP A 208 11.34 -16.38 16.82
N LYS A 209 11.08 -17.57 17.38
CA LYS A 209 9.84 -17.89 18.11
C LYS A 209 9.65 -17.06 19.39
N GLN A 210 10.70 -16.39 19.89
CA GLN A 210 10.66 -15.52 21.05
C GLN A 210 10.51 -14.04 20.66
N GLY A 211 10.38 -13.74 19.36
CA GLY A 211 10.29 -12.39 18.82
C GLY A 211 11.62 -11.63 18.85
N GLN A 212 12.75 -12.32 18.95
CA GLN A 212 14.06 -11.72 18.69
C GLN A 212 14.26 -11.57 17.18
N ILE A 213 14.88 -10.46 16.82
CA ILE A 213 15.10 -10.06 15.44
C ILE A 213 16.60 -10.09 15.16
N PHE A 214 16.93 -10.72 14.05
CA PHE A 214 18.26 -10.81 13.48
C PHE A 214 18.20 -10.22 12.07
N LEU A 215 19.10 -9.29 11.76
CA LEU A 215 19.24 -8.72 10.42
C LEU A 215 20.53 -9.24 9.83
N TYR A 216 20.51 -9.67 8.58
CA TYR A 216 21.70 -10.04 7.85
C TYR A 216 21.98 -8.99 6.79
N HIS A 217 23.18 -8.43 6.82
CA HIS A 217 23.64 -7.45 5.84
C HIS A 217 24.21 -8.15 4.60
N LEU A 218 24.14 -7.52 3.43
CA LEU A 218 24.68 -8.05 2.16
C LEU A 218 26.19 -8.37 2.22
N SER A 219 26.93 -7.76 3.13
CA SER A 219 28.35 -8.09 3.41
C SER A 219 28.55 -9.38 4.23
N GLY A 220 27.48 -10.04 4.67
CA GLY A 220 27.51 -11.26 5.47
C GLY A 220 27.62 -11.04 6.98
N VAL A 221 27.35 -9.82 7.47
CA VAL A 221 27.39 -9.50 8.91
C VAL A 221 26.02 -9.74 9.55
N GLU A 222 26.00 -10.53 10.63
CA GLU A 222 24.81 -10.71 11.46
C GLU A 222 24.64 -9.53 12.41
N CYS A 223 23.44 -8.97 12.47
CA CYS A 223 23.08 -7.88 13.37
C CYS A 223 21.95 -8.33 14.29
N ARG A 224 22.25 -8.49 15.58
CA ARG A 224 21.28 -8.88 16.60
C ARG A 224 20.54 -7.63 17.06
N LEU A 225 19.34 -7.42 16.54
CA LEU A 225 18.49 -6.30 16.91
C LEU A 225 17.79 -6.54 18.26
N GLY A 226 17.63 -7.81 18.66
CA GLY A 226 16.87 -8.20 19.83
C GLY A 226 15.36 -8.01 19.61
N ARG A 227 14.61 -7.53 20.60
CA ARG A 227 13.16 -7.30 20.43
C ARG A 227 12.83 -6.03 19.64
N ALA A 228 11.61 -6.00 19.10
CA ALA A 228 10.98 -4.94 18.30
C ALA A 228 10.69 -3.64 19.08
N THR A 229 11.65 -3.16 19.86
CA THR A 229 11.57 -1.98 20.73
C THR A 229 12.62 -0.97 20.30
N ASN A 230 12.27 0.33 20.25
CA ASN A 230 13.18 1.41 19.84
C ASN A 230 13.87 1.16 18.49
N ILE A 231 13.15 0.57 17.53
CA ILE A 231 13.70 0.10 16.24
C ILE A 231 14.41 1.23 15.49
N ALA A 232 13.77 2.40 15.36
CA ALA A 232 14.37 3.54 14.67
C ALA A 232 15.72 3.95 15.28
N ARG A 233 15.80 4.04 16.62
CA ARG A 233 17.05 4.37 17.33
C ARG A 233 18.11 3.30 17.13
N LYS A 234 17.73 2.01 17.24
CA LYS A 234 18.63 0.89 16.98
C LYS A 234 19.16 0.92 15.54
N GLY A 235 18.30 1.21 14.57
CA GLY A 235 18.65 1.34 13.16
C GLY A 235 19.64 2.47 12.88
N ILE A 236 19.46 3.64 13.52
CA ILE A 236 20.41 4.76 13.41
C ILE A 236 21.80 4.35 13.93
N ILE A 237 21.86 3.74 15.12
CA ILE A 237 23.12 3.26 15.70
C ILE A 237 23.77 2.21 14.78
N LEU A 238 22.98 1.27 14.27
CA LEU A 238 23.48 0.24 13.37
C LEU A 238 24.07 0.82 12.09
N ASN A 239 23.37 1.77 11.46
CA ASN A 239 23.81 2.43 10.24
C ASN A 239 25.11 3.22 10.45
N GLN A 240 25.23 3.86 11.61
CA GLN A 240 26.46 4.56 12.00
C GLN A 240 27.63 3.58 12.19
N LEU A 241 27.41 2.46 12.88
CA LEU A 241 28.43 1.42 13.06
C LEU A 241 28.90 0.85 11.72
N PHE A 242 27.97 0.56 10.80
CA PHE A 242 28.34 0.12 9.45
C PHE A 242 29.17 1.16 8.71
N SER A 243 28.74 2.42 8.73
CA SER A 243 29.45 3.51 8.06
C SER A 243 30.89 3.69 8.57
N GLN A 244 31.15 3.40 9.85
CA GLN A 244 32.47 3.51 10.47
C GLN A 244 33.35 2.27 10.29
N LEU A 245 32.76 1.08 10.37
CA LEU A 245 33.51 -0.16 10.57
C LEU A 245 33.59 -1.06 9.32
N ILE A 246 32.63 -0.97 8.40
CA ILE A 246 32.49 -1.98 7.33
C ILE A 246 33.67 -1.98 6.35
N ASN A 247 34.30 -0.82 6.13
CA ASN A 247 35.43 -0.66 5.20
C ASN A 247 36.79 -0.86 5.87
N THR A 248 36.83 -0.87 7.21
CA THR A 248 38.08 -0.85 7.98
C THR A 248 38.33 -2.18 8.69
N HIS A 249 37.29 -2.97 8.94
CA HIS A 249 37.39 -4.20 9.71
C HIS A 249 36.53 -5.32 9.10
N GLN A 250 36.99 -6.56 9.25
CA GLN A 250 36.15 -7.72 8.96
C GLN A 250 35.26 -8.01 10.17
N LEU A 251 33.97 -7.73 10.05
CA LEU A 251 33.00 -7.94 11.13
C LEU A 251 32.44 -9.36 11.09
N GLU A 252 32.29 -9.98 12.25
CA GLU A 252 31.57 -11.24 12.43
C GLU A 252 30.11 -10.98 12.78
N TYR A 253 29.87 -10.21 13.85
CA TYR A 253 28.52 -9.78 14.22
C TYR A 253 28.51 -8.42 14.93
N ILE A 254 27.33 -7.78 14.91
CA ILE A 254 27.01 -6.60 15.71
C ILE A 254 25.79 -6.94 16.58
N ASP A 255 25.89 -6.75 17.90
CA ASP A 255 24.77 -6.87 18.81
C ASP A 255 24.34 -5.49 19.32
N ILE A 256 23.09 -5.13 19.01
CA ILE A 256 22.45 -3.86 19.40
C ILE A 256 21.11 -4.14 20.11
N SER A 257 20.96 -5.34 20.68
CA SER A 257 19.79 -5.71 21.47
C SER A 257 19.53 -4.71 22.60
N ILE A 258 20.61 -4.13 23.15
CA ILE A 258 20.64 -3.07 24.15
C ILE A 258 21.31 -1.82 23.56
N THR A 259 20.54 -0.74 23.34
CA THR A 259 21.03 0.49 22.68
C THR A 259 22.16 1.22 23.41
N GLY A 260 22.28 1.03 24.73
CA GLY A 260 23.31 1.68 25.55
C GLY A 260 24.67 0.99 25.53
N SER A 261 24.75 -0.23 24.97
CA SER A 261 25.97 -1.05 25.01
C SER A 261 26.06 -1.94 23.78
N PRO A 262 26.26 -1.36 22.58
CA PRO A 262 26.47 -2.15 21.38
C PRO A 262 27.75 -2.97 21.48
N VAL A 263 27.71 -4.23 21.05
CA VAL A 263 28.87 -5.11 21.02
C VAL A 263 29.21 -5.42 19.57
N VAL A 264 30.48 -5.28 19.20
CA VAL A 264 30.96 -5.63 17.86
C VAL A 264 31.99 -6.74 18.02
N LYS A 265 31.79 -7.84 17.30
CA LYS A 265 32.80 -8.90 17.18
C LYS A 265 33.43 -8.84 15.79
N TYR A 266 34.75 -8.87 15.79
CA TYR A 266 35.57 -8.91 14.58
C TYR A 266 35.91 -10.37 14.23
N LYS A 267 36.06 -10.68 12.94
CA LYS A 267 36.61 -11.96 12.52
C LYS A 267 38.08 -12.01 12.90
N ASP A 268 38.51 -13.13 13.49
CA ASP A 268 39.93 -13.38 13.71
C ASP A 268 40.65 -13.38 12.36
N GLY A 269 41.64 -12.50 12.22
CA GLY A 269 42.49 -12.47 11.02
C GLY A 269 43.30 -13.75 10.92
N LYS A 270 43.32 -14.37 9.74
CA LYS A 270 44.43 -15.25 9.35
C LYS A 270 45.58 -14.40 8.84
#